data_AF-A0AAV7IN72-F1
#
_entry.id   AF-A0AAV7IN72-F1
#
_cell.length_a   1.000
_cell.length_b   1.000
_cell.length_c   1.000
_cell.angle_alpha   90.00
_cell.angle_beta   90.00
_cell.angle_gamma   90.00
#
_symmetry.space_group_name_H-M   'P 1'
#
loop_
_entity.id
_entity.type
_entity.pdbx_description
1 polymer ?
#
loop_
_entity_poly.entity_id
_entity_poly.type
_entity_poly.pdbx_seq_one_letter_code
_entity_poly.pdbx_strand_id
1 'polypeptide(L)'
;MSFPSKEERLNCWGSRDKYWKCLDSKSETECKELRKQYEKFCSPQWVKHFDRKREYLKFKEKIEQEGDKSTINSPDDETNHQSKDIV
;
A
#
# COMPACT_ATOMS: atom_id res chain seq x y z
N MET A 1 -9.18 -24.84 -9.03
CA MET A 1 -9.72 -23.47 -8.93
C MET A 1 -9.64 -22.83 -10.31
N SER A 2 -10.75 -22.28 -10.81
CA SER A 2 -10.77 -21.62 -12.12
C SER A 2 -10.01 -20.30 -12.06
N PHE A 3 -9.24 -19.99 -13.10
CA PHE A 3 -8.58 -18.71 -13.22
C PHE A 3 -9.64 -17.64 -13.53
N PRO A 4 -9.76 -16.58 -12.72
CA PRO A 4 -10.77 -15.55 -12.94
C PRO A 4 -10.55 -14.88 -14.29
N SER A 5 -11.64 -14.67 -15.03
CA SER A 5 -11.65 -13.96 -16.30
C SER A 5 -11.14 -12.52 -16.16
N LYS A 6 -10.89 -11.86 -17.29
CA LYS A 6 -10.51 -10.45 -17.30
C LYS A 6 -11.58 -9.56 -16.65
N GLU A 7 -12.85 -9.85 -16.92
CA GLU A 7 -13.97 -9.07 -16.38
C GLU A 7 -14.10 -9.24 -14.86
N GLU A 8 -14.02 -10.47 -14.34
CA GLU A 8 -14.04 -10.73 -12.90
C GLU A 8 -12.88 -10.03 -12.18
N ARG A 9 -11.71 -9.98 -12.81
CA ARG A 9 -10.56 -9.20 -12.32
C ARG A 9 -10.86 -7.73 -12.20
N LEU A 10 -11.41 -7.13 -13.24
CA LEU A 10 -11.76 -5.71 -13.25
C LEU A 10 -12.82 -5.39 -12.21
N ASN A 11 -13.83 -6.24 -12.06
CA ASN A 11 -14.87 -6.07 -11.03
C ASN A 11 -14.28 -6.15 -9.62
N CYS A 12 -13.41 -7.14 -9.37
CA CYS A 12 -12.70 -7.27 -8.10
C CYS A 12 -11.86 -6.01 -7.79
N TRP A 13 -11.01 -5.57 -8.72
CA TRP A 13 -10.16 -4.39 -8.51
C TRP A 13 -11.00 -3.11 -8.32
N GLY A 14 -12.10 -2.96 -9.07
CA GLY A 14 -13.01 -1.83 -8.91
C GLY A 14 -13.68 -1.80 -7.53
N SER A 15 -14.13 -2.95 -7.02
CA SER A 15 -14.69 -3.05 -5.66
C SER A 15 -13.64 -2.81 -4.58
N ARG A 16 -12.42 -3.31 -4.77
CA ARG A 16 -11.27 -3.03 -3.89
C ARG A 16 -11.02 -1.52 -3.79
N ASP A 17 -10.91 -0.84 -4.92
CA ASP A 17 -10.56 0.58 -4.95
C ASP A 17 -11.64 1.44 -4.30
N LYS A 18 -12.92 1.11 -4.50
CA LYS A 18 -14.05 1.75 -3.80
C LYS A 18 -13.94 1.55 -2.29
N TYR A 19 -13.66 0.33 -1.84
CA TYR A 19 -13.52 0.02 -0.42
C TYR A 19 -12.34 0.76 0.20
N TRP A 20 -11.16 0.73 -0.44
CA TRP A 20 -9.96 1.42 0.06
C TRP A 20 -10.14 2.93 0.13
N LYS A 21 -10.72 3.53 -0.92
CA LYS A 21 -11.06 4.96 -0.92
C LYS A 21 -11.99 5.34 0.22
N CYS A 22 -12.96 4.47 0.55
CA CYS A 22 -13.82 4.67 1.71
C CYS A 22 -13.00 4.64 3.01
N LEU A 23 -12.12 3.65 3.19
CA LEU A 23 -11.26 3.53 4.37
C LEU A 23 -10.21 4.64 4.52
N ASP A 24 -9.87 5.35 3.45
CA ASP A 24 -9.00 6.53 3.52
C ASP A 24 -9.74 7.77 4.05
N SER A 25 -11.07 7.81 3.88
CA SER A 25 -11.91 8.95 4.30
C SER A 25 -12.72 8.69 5.57
N LYS A 26 -13.02 7.43 5.88
CA LYS A 26 -13.99 7.00 6.90
C LYS A 26 -13.48 5.77 7.66
N SER A 27 -14.26 5.38 8.67
CA SER A 27 -13.99 4.19 9.48
C SER A 27 -14.42 2.87 8.78
N GLU A 28 -13.83 1.75 9.21
CA GLU A 28 -14.19 0.41 8.71
C GLU A 28 -15.68 0.08 8.88
N THR A 29 -16.30 0.57 9.95
CA THR A 29 -17.72 0.33 10.24
C THR A 29 -18.65 0.96 9.21
N GLU A 30 -18.31 2.16 8.72
CA GLU A 30 -19.06 2.84 7.67
C GLU A 30 -18.84 2.22 6.30
N CYS A 31 -17.68 1.59 6.09
CA CYS A 31 -17.30 0.95 4.84
C CYS A 31 -17.71 -0.53 4.76
N LYS A 32 -18.46 -1.06 5.74
CA LYS A 32 -18.90 -2.47 5.81
C LYS A 32 -19.64 -2.96 4.57
N GLU A 33 -20.45 -2.11 3.94
CA GLU A 33 -21.19 -2.53 2.75
C GLU A 33 -20.28 -2.66 1.52
N LEU A 34 -19.30 -1.77 1.39
CA LEU A 34 -18.26 -1.89 0.36
C LEU A 34 -17.34 -3.08 0.63
N ARG A 35 -17.12 -3.42 1.91
CA ARG A 35 -16.38 -4.63 2.30
C ARG A 35 -17.05 -5.89 1.78
N LYS A 36 -18.38 -6.03 1.95
CA LYS A 36 -19.14 -7.17 1.43
C LYS A 36 -19.06 -7.28 -0.08
N GLN A 37 -19.17 -6.16 -0.80
CA GLN A 37 -19.03 -6.17 -2.26
C GLN A 37 -17.63 -6.63 -2.67
N TYR A 38 -16.61 -6.12 -2.00
CA TYR A 38 -15.23 -6.50 -2.24
C TYR A 38 -14.98 -8.01 -2.00
N GLU A 39 -15.49 -8.57 -0.91
CA GLU A 39 -15.41 -10.03 -0.64
C GLU A 39 -16.25 -10.87 -1.61
N LYS A 40 -17.35 -10.31 -2.14
CA LYS A 40 -18.21 -10.99 -3.11
C LYS A 40 -17.55 -11.10 -4.50
N PHE A 41 -16.88 -10.04 -4.95
CA PHE A 41 -16.29 -10.00 -6.29
C PHE A 41 -14.84 -10.49 -6.34
N CYS A 42 -14.13 -10.50 -5.22
CA CYS A 42 -12.76 -10.98 -5.14
C CYS A 42 -12.68 -12.35 -4.48
N SER A 43 -11.72 -13.17 -4.91
CA SER A 43 -11.43 -14.42 -4.20
C SER A 43 -10.87 -14.14 -2.80
N PRO A 44 -11.08 -15.03 -1.81
CA PRO A 44 -10.56 -14.85 -0.46
C PRO A 44 -9.03 -14.69 -0.40
N GLN A 45 -8.31 -15.35 -1.31
CA GLN A 45 -6.86 -15.23 -1.41
C GLN A 45 -6.42 -13.82 -1.83
N TRP A 46 -7.11 -13.23 -2.81
CA TRP A 46 -6.83 -11.86 -3.25
C TRP A 46 -7.20 -10.85 -2.21
N VAL A 47 -8.36 -11.03 -1.56
CA VAL A 47 -8.78 -10.20 -0.43
C VAL A 47 -7.68 -10.14 0.63
N LYS A 48 -7.23 -11.31 1.11
CA LYS A 48 -6.15 -11.39 2.12
C LYS A 48 -4.86 -10.74 1.65
N HIS A 49 -4.46 -10.97 0.39
CA HIS A 49 -3.24 -10.38 -0.16
C HIS A 49 -3.31 -8.85 -0.21
N PHE A 50 -4.41 -8.32 -0.72
CA PHE A 50 -4.62 -6.88 -0.84
C PHE A 50 -4.78 -6.21 0.54
N ASP A 51 -5.50 -6.80 1.48
CA ASP A 51 -5.67 -6.25 2.82
C ASP A 51 -4.30 -6.09 3.51
N ARG A 52 -3.46 -7.13 3.48
CA ARG A 52 -2.06 -7.06 3.96
C ARG A 52 -1.24 -5.99 3.23
N LYS A 53 -1.41 -5.87 1.91
CA LYS A 53 -0.72 -4.84 1.12
C LYS A 53 -1.13 -3.44 1.57
N ARG A 54 -2.41 -3.20 1.87
CA ARG A 54 -2.90 -1.89 2.35
C ARG A 54 -2.29 -1.54 3.70
N GLU A 55 -2.28 -2.49 4.64
CA GLU A 55 -1.66 -2.30 5.96
C GLU A 55 -0.19 -1.90 5.84
N TYR A 56 0.57 -2.60 4.98
CA TYR A 56 1.97 -2.27 4.71
C TYR A 56 2.13 -0.85 4.13
N LEU A 57 1.29 -0.48 3.16
CA LEU A 57 1.34 0.87 2.57
C LEU A 57 1.03 1.96 3.60
N LYS A 58 0.05 1.73 4.49
CA LYS A 58 -0.28 2.66 5.58
C LYS A 58 0.80 2.73 6.64
N PHE A 59 1.45 1.61 6.95
CA PHE A 59 2.61 1.61 7.83
C PHE A 59 3.78 2.38 7.22
N LYS A 60 4.10 2.11 5.94
CA LYS A 60 5.14 2.81 5.19
C LYS A 60 4.89 4.32 5.16
N GLU A 61 3.67 4.74 4.84
CA GLU A 61 3.26 6.15 4.82
C GLU A 61 3.50 6.85 6.17
N LYS A 62 3.20 6.18 7.30
CA LYS A 62 3.47 6.72 8.64
C LYS A 62 4.97 6.85 8.92
N ILE A 63 5.75 5.83 8.59
CA ILE A 63 7.20 5.86 8.82
C ILE A 63 7.88 6.94 7.98
N GLU A 64 7.45 7.15 6.73
CA GLU A 64 7.96 8.25 5.88
C GLU A 64 7.58 9.61 6.47
N GLN A 65 6.33 9.80 6.90
CA GLN A 65 5.88 11.04 7.55
C GLN A 65 6.56 11.33 8.89
N GLU A 66 6.95 10.30 9.63
CA GLU A 66 7.68 10.41 10.90
C GLU A 66 9.19 10.60 10.66
N GLY A 67 9.76 9.91 9.66
CA GLY A 67 11.16 10.03 9.25
C GLY A 67 11.51 11.40 8.65
N ASP A 68 10.54 12.06 8.01
CA ASP A 68 10.68 13.44 7.52
C ASP A 68 10.71 14.48 8.66
N LYS A 69 10.31 14.12 9.90
CA LYS A 69 10.31 15.03 11.05
C LYS A 69 11.56 14.92 11.94
N SER A 70 12.43 13.93 11.73
CA SER A 70 13.62 13.69 12.56
C SER A 70 14.95 14.13 11.94
N THR A 71 14.95 14.68 10.72
CA THR A 71 16.15 15.22 10.05
C THR A 71 16.31 16.73 10.24
N ILE A 72 16.35 17.18 11.50
CA ILE A 72 17.20 18.33 11.90
C ILE A 72 18.14 17.79 12.97
N ASN A 73 19.27 17.25 12.52
CA ASN A 73 20.57 17.13 13.18
C ASN A 73 21.38 16.09 12.39
N SER A 74 21.86 16.48 11.21
CA SER A 74 23.02 15.82 10.60
C SER A 74 24.28 16.48 11.14
N PRO A 75 25.13 15.70 11.82
CA PRO A 75 26.54 15.77 11.57
C PRO A 75 27.03 14.42 11.01
N ASP A 76 27.86 14.53 9.98
CA ASP A 76 28.81 13.54 9.49
C ASP A 76 28.29 12.43 8.57
N ASP A 77 28.30 12.72 7.27
CA ASP A 77 29.10 11.89 6.36
C ASP A 77 29.75 12.82 5.32
N GLU A 78 30.79 13.50 5.79
CA GLU A 78 31.80 14.12 4.94
C GLU A 78 32.86 13.04 4.62
N THR A 79 33.33 13.08 3.37
CA THR A 79 34.43 12.30 2.78
C THR A 79 34.03 10.93 2.21
N ASN A 80 34.20 10.65 0.91
CA ASN A 80 35.45 10.85 0.21
C ASN A 80 35.26 10.90 -1.31
N HIS A 81 35.45 12.10 -1.86
CA HIS A 81 35.89 12.33 -3.23
C HIS A 81 37.42 12.47 -3.20
N GLN A 82 38.14 11.48 -3.73
CA GLN A 82 39.54 11.46 -4.22
C GLN A 82 39.93 9.97 -4.24
N SER A 83 40.62 9.37 -5.22
CA SER A 83 41.36 9.81 -6.38
C SER A 83 41.69 8.49 -7.13
N LYS A 84 41.72 8.51 -8.47
CA LYS A 84 42.89 8.24 -9.32
C LYS A 84 43.70 6.98 -8.99
N ASP A 85 43.81 6.09 -9.96
CA ASP A 85 45.06 5.73 -10.67
C ASP A 85 44.67 4.74 -11.80
N ILE A 86 44.72 5.14 -13.09
CA ILE A 86 45.87 5.19 -14.01
C ILE A 86 46.47 3.80 -14.30
N VAL A 87 46.13 3.24 -15.47
CA VAL A 87 47.02 2.87 -16.60
C VAL A 87 46.16 2.24 -17.70
#